data_AF-A0A8E2AQR3-F1
#
_entry.id   AF-A0A8E2AQR3-F1
#
_cell.length_a   1.000
_cell.length_b   1.000
_cell.length_c   1.000
_cell.angle_alpha   90.00
_cell.angle_beta   90.00
_cell.angle_gamma   90.00
#
_symmetry.space_group_name_H-M   'P 1'
#
loop_
_entity.id
_entity.type
_entity.pdbx_description
1 polymer ?
#
loop_
_entity_poly.entity_id
_entity_poly.type
_entity_poly.pdbx_seq_one_letter_code
_entity_poly.pdbx_strand_id
1 'polypeptide(L)'
;MKASRKTKTPDDTIPSISSFYPAIPGAWQETFSGSTSSVFISVSREVFIHFDPPQDEQPSTADERELAELDDAESEDDFCDDFIILPDTNRIDIVKFILQELPSILRAKGTSDLTRAALRVLLFLPWCVAVGGTILLSPQHLESVVFAPGYAKSPRGLHRFAYWADCAMHHVFIFLACTITFCWWNLSYGMILAAGMLARFLYVWHDFRTDESIPLGEDDKQSLYSIATLSYTDEDDPMVRSTVIEEHSEVVQ
;
A
#
# COMPACT_ATOMS: atom_id res chain seq x y z
N MET A 1 -54.35 50.60 9.20
CA MET A 1 -52.92 50.66 9.54
C MET A 1 -52.42 49.25 9.80
N LYS A 2 -51.68 48.64 8.86
CA LYS A 2 -51.03 47.33 9.02
C LYS A 2 -49.53 47.55 8.89
N ALA A 3 -48.79 47.30 9.96
CA ALA A 3 -47.34 47.43 10.01
C ALA A 3 -46.68 46.20 9.37
N SER A 4 -45.85 46.42 8.37
CA SER A 4 -45.07 45.39 7.68
C SER A 4 -43.71 45.24 8.36
N ARG A 5 -43.42 44.03 8.86
CA ARG A 5 -42.17 43.69 9.57
C ARG A 5 -41.18 43.16 8.54
N LYS A 6 -40.12 43.92 8.27
CA LYS A 6 -39.01 43.53 7.39
C LYS A 6 -38.04 42.63 8.18
N THR A 7 -37.93 41.36 7.80
CA THR A 7 -36.91 40.43 8.30
C THR A 7 -35.63 40.61 7.48
N LYS A 8 -34.52 40.83 8.20
CA LYS A 8 -33.17 40.99 7.66
C LYS A 8 -32.46 39.63 7.72
N THR A 9 -32.13 39.08 6.57
CA THR A 9 -31.30 37.87 6.43
C THR A 9 -29.84 38.22 6.72
N PRO A 10 -29.10 37.42 7.52
CA PRO A 10 -27.66 37.55 7.66
C PRO A 10 -26.93 36.91 6.46
N ASP A 11 -25.93 37.62 5.94
CA ASP A 11 -24.96 37.11 4.96
C ASP A 11 -23.96 36.19 5.67
N ASP A 12 -24.11 34.88 5.47
CA ASP A 12 -23.10 33.90 5.88
C ASP A 12 -22.09 33.70 4.73
N THR A 13 -21.13 34.62 4.65
CA THR A 13 -19.93 34.42 3.82
C THR A 13 -18.95 33.57 4.62
N ILE A 14 -18.92 32.26 4.38
CA ILE A 14 -17.93 31.35 4.93
C ILE A 14 -16.59 31.62 4.21
N PRO A 15 -15.52 32.07 4.90
CA PRO A 15 -14.21 32.18 4.28
C PRO A 15 -13.67 30.78 3.96
N SER A 16 -13.18 30.58 2.73
CA SER A 16 -12.54 29.33 2.31
C SER A 16 -11.28 29.08 3.15
N ILE A 17 -11.34 28.07 4.02
CA ILE A 17 -10.23 27.57 4.83
C ILE A 17 -9.33 26.71 3.93
N SER A 18 -8.61 27.33 3.00
CA SER A 18 -7.65 26.63 2.13
C SER A 18 -6.22 27.20 2.17
N SER A 19 -5.89 28.08 3.13
CA SER A 19 -4.56 28.74 3.11
C SER A 19 -3.77 28.72 4.42
N PHE A 20 -4.05 27.82 5.37
CA PHE A 20 -3.39 27.84 6.70
C PHE A 20 -2.69 26.53 7.10
N TYR A 21 -2.13 25.79 6.15
CA TYR A 21 -1.15 24.75 6.51
C TYR A 21 0.23 25.11 5.92
N PRO A 22 1.25 25.35 6.77
CA PRO A 22 2.62 25.43 6.31
C PRO A 22 3.02 24.08 5.70
N ALA A 23 3.69 24.13 4.55
CA ALA A 23 4.20 22.95 3.86
C ALA A 23 5.07 22.11 4.81
N ILE A 24 4.62 20.91 5.14
CA ILE A 24 5.41 19.94 5.90
C ILE A 24 6.45 19.35 4.93
N PRO A 25 7.76 19.52 5.18
CA PRO A 25 8.78 18.88 4.36
C PRO A 25 8.66 17.36 4.50
N GLY A 26 8.40 16.65 3.40
CA GLY A 26 8.30 15.18 3.37
C GLY A 26 6.92 14.61 3.03
N ALA A 27 5.90 15.43 2.80
CA ALA A 27 4.66 14.95 2.22
C ALA A 27 4.85 14.69 0.72
N TRP A 28 4.73 13.43 0.29
CA TRP A 28 4.74 13.02 -1.11
C TRP A 28 3.59 13.70 -1.86
N GLN A 29 3.87 14.80 -2.55
CA GLN A 29 2.99 15.36 -3.58
C GLN A 29 3.38 14.73 -4.91
N GLU A 30 2.66 13.70 -5.31
CA GLU A 30 2.74 13.20 -6.68
C GLU A 30 1.88 14.09 -7.59
N THR A 31 2.52 15.09 -8.22
CA THR A 31 1.94 15.79 -9.36
C THR A 31 2.13 14.95 -10.62
N PHE A 32 1.19 14.07 -10.95
CA PHE A 32 1.15 13.38 -12.24
C PHE A 32 0.09 14.00 -13.15
N SER A 33 0.55 14.74 -14.16
CA SER A 33 -0.24 15.09 -15.33
C SER A 33 -0.06 14.01 -16.40
N GLY A 34 -0.86 12.96 -16.36
CA GLY A 34 -0.81 11.88 -17.33
C GLY A 34 -2.17 11.20 -17.44
N SER A 35 -2.89 11.47 -18.52
CA SER A 35 -4.17 10.85 -18.84
C SER A 35 -3.96 9.37 -19.18
N THR A 36 -3.98 8.53 -18.16
CA THR A 36 -4.18 7.08 -18.30
C THR A 36 -5.24 6.70 -17.29
N SER A 37 -6.21 5.90 -17.72
CA SER A 37 -7.36 5.48 -16.93
C SER A 37 -6.91 4.53 -15.80
N SER A 38 -6.34 5.07 -14.74
CA SER A 38 -6.13 4.36 -13.48
C SER A 38 -7.42 4.38 -12.68
N VAL A 39 -7.82 3.22 -12.17
CA VAL A 39 -8.83 3.11 -11.13
C VAL A 39 -8.22 3.69 -9.87
N PHE A 40 -8.52 4.96 -9.58
CA PHE A 40 -8.18 5.58 -8.31
C PHE A 40 -9.16 5.09 -7.26
N ILE A 41 -8.68 4.28 -6.31
CA ILE A 41 -9.34 4.14 -5.01
C ILE A 41 -9.03 5.44 -4.27
N SER A 42 -9.90 6.44 -4.44
CA SER A 42 -9.89 7.61 -3.58
C SER A 42 -10.39 7.15 -2.21
N VAL A 43 -9.48 6.71 -1.35
CA VAL A 43 -9.80 6.55 0.09
C VAL A 43 -10.13 7.95 0.59
N SER A 44 -11.43 8.26 0.66
CA SER A 44 -11.91 9.53 1.22
C SER A 44 -11.29 9.71 2.59
N ARG A 45 -10.45 10.74 2.69
CA ARG A 45 -9.68 11.12 3.87
C ARG A 45 -10.57 11.74 4.97
N GLU A 46 -11.86 11.43 4.97
CA GLU A 46 -12.91 12.07 5.75
C GLU A 46 -13.46 11.18 6.87
N VAL A 47 -12.61 10.48 7.62
CA VAL A 47 -12.92 10.12 9.01
C VAL A 47 -11.61 10.12 9.80
N PHE A 48 -10.95 11.27 9.89
CA PHE A 48 -10.01 11.51 10.99
C PHE A 48 -10.86 11.84 12.22
N ILE A 49 -11.16 10.82 13.04
CA ILE A 49 -11.63 11.06 14.40
C ILE A 49 -10.48 11.79 15.11
N HIS A 50 -10.71 13.05 15.43
CA HIS A 50 -9.85 13.90 16.22
C HIS A 50 -9.68 13.26 17.61
N PHE A 51 -8.67 12.40 17.76
CA PHE A 51 -8.21 11.96 19.08
C PHE A 51 -7.35 13.10 19.64
N ASP A 52 -7.96 13.96 20.45
CA ASP A 52 -7.20 14.83 21.34
C ASP A 52 -6.51 13.93 22.39
N PRO A 53 -5.16 13.87 22.42
CA PRO A 53 -4.50 13.24 23.55
C PRO A 53 -4.81 14.06 24.81
N PRO A 54 -5.08 13.42 25.96
CA PRO A 54 -5.24 14.15 27.21
C PRO A 54 -3.97 14.95 27.49
N GLN A 55 -4.09 16.27 27.39
CA GLN A 55 -3.09 17.21 27.87
C GLN A 55 -3.15 17.22 29.39
N ASP A 56 -2.34 16.40 30.04
CA ASP A 56 -1.90 16.65 31.41
C ASP A 56 -0.53 15.99 31.62
N GLU A 57 0.30 16.66 32.43
CA GLU A 57 1.66 16.32 32.82
C GLU A 57 2.78 16.72 31.84
N GLN A 58 3.05 18.02 31.87
CA GLN A 58 4.31 18.65 31.48
C GLN A 58 5.43 18.28 32.48
N PRO A 59 6.44 17.47 32.13
CA PRO A 59 7.56 17.19 33.02
C PRO A 59 8.55 18.36 33.01
N SER A 60 8.83 18.81 34.22
CA SER A 60 9.83 19.81 34.60
C SER A 60 11.18 19.62 33.90
N THR A 61 11.64 20.70 33.27
CA THR A 61 12.99 20.91 32.73
C THR A 61 14.06 20.86 33.81
N ALA A 62 14.84 19.77 33.87
CA ALA A 62 16.19 19.75 34.41
C ALA A 62 16.93 18.52 33.84
N ASP A 63 18.20 18.70 33.48
CA ASP A 63 19.17 17.73 32.94
C ASP A 63 19.21 17.47 31.42
N GLU A 64 19.32 18.56 30.65
CA GLU A 64 20.09 18.58 29.41
C GLU A 64 21.58 18.84 29.73
N ARG A 65 22.41 17.81 30.04
CA ARG A 65 23.89 17.93 29.95
C ARG A 65 24.73 16.67 30.13
N GLU A 66 24.30 15.46 29.77
CA GLU A 66 25.22 14.30 29.83
C GLU A 66 24.80 13.13 28.93
N LEU A 67 24.81 13.29 27.60
CA LEU A 67 24.67 12.15 26.66
C LEU A 67 25.18 12.48 25.24
N ALA A 68 26.17 13.38 25.16
CA ALA A 68 26.89 13.69 23.92
C ALA A 68 28.25 12.97 23.90
N GLU A 69 28.24 11.64 23.95
CA GLU A 69 29.37 10.76 23.64
C GLU A 69 28.91 9.32 23.87
N LEU A 70 28.43 8.63 22.84
CA LEU A 70 28.59 7.19 22.64
C LEU A 70 27.98 6.77 21.30
N ASP A 71 28.80 6.04 20.54
CA ASP A 71 28.53 5.23 19.35
C ASP A 71 28.36 5.93 17.99
N ASP A 72 29.51 6.40 17.50
CA ASP A 72 30.01 6.02 16.17
C ASP A 72 30.08 4.47 16.06
N ALA A 73 29.03 3.82 15.56
CA ALA A 73 29.11 2.44 15.09
C ALA A 73 28.09 2.17 13.97
N GLU A 74 28.66 1.97 12.79
CA GLU A 74 28.07 1.25 11.65
C GLU A 74 27.02 2.00 10.82
N SER A 75 27.56 2.77 9.86
CA SER A 75 26.94 3.05 8.59
C SER A 75 26.71 1.75 7.81
N GLU A 76 25.69 0.98 8.16
CA GLU A 76 25.20 -0.11 7.31
C GLU A 76 24.14 0.44 6.35
N ASP A 77 24.54 0.48 5.08
CA ASP A 77 23.68 0.35 3.91
C ASP A 77 22.53 1.37 3.79
N ASP A 78 22.88 2.64 3.54
CA ASP A 78 22.06 3.58 2.77
C ASP A 78 21.99 3.13 1.29
N PHE A 79 21.54 1.88 1.08
CA PHE A 79 21.30 1.28 -0.22
C PHE A 79 19.84 0.89 -0.31
N CYS A 80 18.96 1.87 -0.26
CA CYS A 80 17.56 1.74 -0.68
C CYS A 80 17.04 3.14 -0.99
N ASP A 81 17.22 3.57 -2.24
CA ASP A 81 16.27 4.41 -3.00
C ASP A 81 16.68 4.61 -4.48
N ASP A 82 17.77 3.98 -4.94
CA ASP A 82 17.99 3.76 -6.38
C ASP A 82 17.24 2.50 -6.84
N PHE A 83 15.94 2.44 -6.52
CA PHE A 83 15.02 1.56 -7.23
C PHE A 83 15.06 2.06 -8.67
N ILE A 84 15.75 1.33 -9.54
CA ILE A 84 15.84 1.64 -10.96
C ILE A 84 14.41 1.87 -11.41
N ILE A 85 14.06 3.15 -11.61
CA ILE A 85 12.82 3.56 -12.23
C ILE A 85 12.93 2.98 -13.63
N LEU A 86 12.38 1.78 -13.80
CA LEU A 86 12.30 1.13 -15.09
C LEU A 86 11.50 2.11 -15.95
N PRO A 87 12.10 2.68 -17.00
CA PRO A 87 11.37 3.59 -17.87
C PRO A 87 10.13 2.84 -18.37
N ASP A 88 9.00 3.55 -18.41
CA ASP A 88 7.72 3.05 -18.89
C ASP A 88 7.83 2.68 -20.38
N THR A 89 8.44 1.54 -20.64
CA THR A 89 8.80 1.04 -21.96
C THR A 89 8.02 -0.24 -22.20
N ASN A 90 7.39 -0.30 -23.36
CA ASN A 90 6.58 -1.43 -23.82
C ASN A 90 7.24 -2.78 -23.47
N ARG A 91 6.44 -3.76 -23.00
CA ARG A 91 6.86 -5.09 -22.52
C ARG A 91 7.91 -5.83 -23.38
N ILE A 92 8.02 -5.50 -24.67
CA ILE A 92 8.94 -6.14 -25.62
C ILE A 92 10.37 -5.58 -25.48
N ASP A 93 10.53 -4.33 -25.05
CA ASP A 93 11.84 -3.67 -24.92
C ASP A 93 12.56 -4.08 -23.63
N ILE A 94 11.81 -4.43 -22.58
CA ILE A 94 12.37 -4.92 -21.30
C ILE A 94 13.18 -6.20 -21.51
N VAL A 95 12.67 -7.16 -22.30
CA VAL A 95 13.38 -8.43 -22.55
C VAL A 95 14.64 -8.19 -23.38
N LYS A 96 14.59 -7.30 -24.37
CA LYS A 96 15.76 -6.93 -25.17
C LYS A 96 16.80 -6.18 -24.34
N PHE A 97 16.38 -5.25 -23.49
CA PHE A 97 17.25 -4.55 -22.56
C PHE A 97 17.93 -5.52 -21.59
N ILE A 98 17.16 -6.48 -21.04
CA ILE A 98 17.67 -7.52 -20.14
C ILE A 98 18.66 -8.46 -20.85
N LEU A 99 18.41 -8.83 -22.09
CA LEU A 99 19.29 -9.76 -22.81
C LEU A 99 20.52 -9.08 -23.42
N GLN A 100 20.43 -7.80 -23.78
CA GLN A 100 21.43 -7.14 -24.61
C GLN A 100 22.30 -6.12 -23.86
N GLU A 101 21.73 -5.34 -22.95
CA GLU A 101 22.46 -4.25 -22.28
C GLU A 101 22.97 -4.63 -20.90
N LEU A 102 22.30 -5.57 -20.23
CA LEU A 102 22.76 -6.09 -18.95
C LEU A 102 24.21 -6.63 -19.07
N PRO A 103 24.58 -7.54 -19.99
CA PRO A 103 25.94 -8.11 -20.05
C PRO A 103 27.07 -7.07 -20.14
N SER A 104 26.81 -5.92 -20.77
CA SER A 104 27.75 -4.81 -20.97
C SER A 104 28.02 -4.06 -19.67
N ILE A 105 26.94 -3.67 -18.98
CA ILE A 105 26.98 -2.96 -17.70
C ILE A 105 27.54 -3.88 -16.60
N LEU A 106 27.20 -5.17 -16.69
CA LEU A 106 27.62 -6.25 -15.82
C LEU A 106 29.14 -6.53 -15.83
N ARG A 107 29.84 -6.18 -16.91
CA ARG A 107 31.29 -6.43 -17.05
C ARG A 107 32.15 -5.36 -16.38
N ALA A 108 31.59 -4.20 -16.06
CA ALA A 108 32.32 -3.03 -15.57
C ALA A 108 32.32 -2.90 -14.03
N LYS A 109 31.34 -3.50 -13.33
CA LYS A 109 31.27 -3.57 -11.85
C LYS A 109 31.80 -4.94 -11.38
N GLY A 110 32.51 -5.00 -10.26
CA GLY A 110 33.11 -6.23 -9.74
C GLY A 110 32.14 -7.42 -9.66
N THR A 111 32.63 -8.64 -9.86
CA THR A 111 31.81 -9.86 -9.99
C THR A 111 31.01 -10.21 -8.73
N SER A 112 31.43 -9.74 -7.54
CA SER A 112 30.76 -9.99 -6.26
C SER A 112 29.42 -9.25 -6.12
N ASP A 113 29.38 -7.96 -6.46
CA ASP A 113 28.17 -7.14 -6.29
C ASP A 113 27.10 -7.56 -7.30
N LEU A 114 27.56 -7.96 -8.47
CA LEU A 114 26.71 -8.53 -9.49
C LEU A 114 26.09 -9.85 -9.03
N THR A 115 26.90 -10.83 -8.65
CA THR A 115 26.34 -12.14 -8.27
C THR A 115 25.30 -12.00 -7.17
N ARG A 116 25.49 -11.06 -6.22
CA ARG A 116 24.49 -10.66 -5.23
C ARG A 116 23.23 -10.04 -5.86
N ALA A 117 23.36 -9.05 -6.75
CA ALA A 117 22.23 -8.41 -7.41
C ALA A 117 21.42 -9.38 -8.29
N ALA A 118 22.10 -10.21 -9.08
CA ALA A 118 21.47 -11.23 -9.92
C ALA A 118 20.72 -12.26 -9.07
N LEU A 119 21.31 -12.72 -7.97
CA LEU A 119 20.66 -13.64 -7.04
C LEU A 119 19.44 -12.98 -6.37
N ARG A 120 19.53 -11.69 -6.02
CA ARG A 120 18.40 -10.92 -5.45
C ARG A 120 17.24 -10.82 -6.44
N VAL A 121 17.51 -10.61 -7.73
CA VAL A 121 16.50 -10.59 -8.81
C VAL A 121 15.91 -11.98 -9.05
N LEU A 122 16.75 -13.02 -9.08
CA LEU A 122 16.29 -14.40 -9.28
C LEU A 122 15.41 -14.90 -8.11
N LEU A 123 15.73 -14.48 -6.88
CA LEU A 123 14.95 -14.82 -5.68
C LEU A 123 13.74 -13.91 -5.46
N PHE A 124 13.61 -12.82 -6.22
CA PHE A 124 12.46 -11.92 -6.11
C PHE A 124 11.16 -12.59 -6.51
N LEU A 125 11.14 -13.33 -7.62
CA LEU A 125 9.92 -14.03 -8.07
C LEU A 125 9.48 -15.13 -7.08
N PRO A 126 10.36 -16.03 -6.61
CA PRO A 126 10.04 -16.95 -5.51
C PRO A 126 9.53 -16.24 -4.26
N TRP A 127 10.12 -15.09 -3.91
CA TRP A 127 9.66 -14.28 -2.78
C TRP A 127 8.25 -13.75 -3.00
N CYS A 128 7.91 -13.20 -4.17
CA CYS A 128 6.55 -12.74 -4.48
C CYS A 128 5.52 -13.86 -4.37
N VAL A 129 5.85 -15.06 -4.87
CA VAL A 129 5.00 -16.26 -4.76
C VAL A 129 4.82 -16.65 -3.29
N ALA A 130 5.89 -16.61 -2.50
CA ALA A 130 5.83 -16.92 -1.06
C ALA A 130 4.96 -15.92 -0.30
N VAL A 131 5.07 -14.62 -0.59
CA VAL A 131 4.22 -13.57 0.01
C VAL A 131 2.75 -13.80 -0.35
N GLY A 132 2.42 -13.99 -1.64
CA GLY A 132 1.05 -14.27 -2.07
C GLY A 132 0.45 -15.53 -1.45
N GLY A 133 1.25 -16.59 -1.33
CA GLY A 133 0.85 -17.80 -0.64
C GLY A 133 0.62 -17.58 0.86
N THR A 134 1.46 -16.75 1.49
CA THR A 134 1.34 -16.42 2.92
C THR A 134 0.09 -15.59 3.20
N ILE A 135 -0.24 -14.62 2.33
CA ILE A 135 -1.49 -13.84 2.38
C ILE A 135 -2.69 -14.78 2.45
N LEU A 136 -2.77 -15.77 1.54
CA LEU A 136 -3.94 -16.65 1.45
C LEU A 136 -3.96 -17.75 2.52
N LEU A 137 -2.82 -18.37 2.80
CA LEU A 137 -2.74 -19.63 3.54
C LEU A 137 -2.26 -19.49 4.99
N SER A 138 -1.65 -18.35 5.36
CA SER A 138 -1.05 -18.15 6.67
C SER A 138 -0.72 -16.67 6.99
N PRO A 139 -1.71 -15.77 7.06
CA PRO A 139 -1.48 -14.33 7.26
C PRO A 139 -0.73 -14.01 8.57
N GLN A 140 -0.77 -14.88 9.57
CA GLN A 140 -0.01 -14.74 10.82
C GLN A 140 1.53 -14.74 10.67
N HIS A 141 2.07 -15.26 9.56
CA HIS A 141 3.52 -15.32 9.30
C HIS A 141 3.98 -14.27 8.28
N LEU A 142 3.08 -13.37 7.90
CA LEU A 142 3.25 -12.46 6.78
C LEU A 142 4.37 -11.45 7.03
N GLU A 143 4.44 -10.90 8.24
CA GLU A 143 5.54 -10.01 8.67
C GLU A 143 6.92 -10.65 8.46
N SER A 144 7.07 -11.91 8.87
CA SER A 144 8.33 -12.64 8.75
C SER A 144 8.69 -12.94 7.29
N VAL A 145 7.73 -13.22 6.42
CA VAL A 145 8.02 -13.57 5.02
C VAL A 145 8.33 -12.33 4.19
N VAL A 146 7.64 -11.22 4.46
CA VAL A 146 7.72 -10.00 3.65
C VAL A 146 8.95 -9.18 4.03
N PHE A 147 9.17 -8.97 5.33
CA PHE A 147 10.19 -8.02 5.80
C PHE A 147 11.53 -8.68 6.15
N ALA A 148 11.56 -9.96 6.56
CA ALA A 148 12.83 -10.59 6.93
C ALA A 148 13.87 -10.66 5.79
N PRO A 149 13.49 -10.86 4.50
CA PRO A 149 14.47 -10.86 3.42
C PRO A 149 15.03 -9.47 3.06
N GLY A 150 14.48 -8.39 3.62
CA GLY A 150 14.89 -7.02 3.31
C GLY A 150 14.48 -6.52 1.92
N TYR A 151 13.50 -7.16 1.26
CA TYR A 151 12.93 -6.67 -0.01
C TYR A 151 12.01 -5.47 0.19
N ALA A 152 11.35 -5.38 1.35
CA ALA A 152 10.51 -4.27 1.75
C ALA A 152 10.91 -3.80 3.15
N LYS A 153 10.87 -2.48 3.38
CA LYS A 153 10.96 -1.91 4.74
C LYS A 153 9.64 -2.23 5.46
N SER A 154 9.68 -2.46 6.78
CA SER A 154 8.47 -2.75 7.58
C SER A 154 7.76 -1.46 8.00
N PRO A 155 6.67 -1.04 7.32
CA PRO A 155 5.85 0.06 7.82
C PRO A 155 5.08 -0.37 9.07
N ARG A 156 4.70 0.60 9.91
CA ARG A 156 3.86 0.40 11.10
C ARG A 156 2.54 1.16 10.98
N GLY A 157 1.50 0.70 11.66
CA GLY A 157 0.18 1.33 11.68
C GLY A 157 -0.45 1.52 10.30
N LEU A 158 -1.06 2.68 10.06
CA LEU A 158 -1.79 3.00 8.82
C LEU A 158 -0.94 2.90 7.54
N HIS A 159 0.36 3.12 7.62
CA HIS A 159 1.25 2.95 6.46
C HIS A 159 1.35 1.48 6.03
N ARG A 160 1.25 0.53 6.99
CA ARG A 160 1.22 -0.91 6.71
C ARG A 160 -0.08 -1.30 6.02
N PHE A 161 -1.20 -0.71 6.45
CA PHE A 161 -2.48 -0.88 5.76
C PHE A 161 -2.43 -0.37 4.30
N ALA A 162 -1.92 0.85 4.08
CA ALA A 162 -1.80 1.42 2.74
C ALA A 162 -0.89 0.55 1.83
N TYR A 163 0.25 0.09 2.36
CA TYR A 163 1.13 -0.84 1.65
C TYR A 163 0.40 -2.10 1.19
N TRP A 164 -0.43 -2.70 2.06
CA TRP A 164 -1.23 -3.87 1.68
C TRP A 164 -2.30 -3.56 0.65
N ALA A 165 -2.95 -2.39 0.73
CA ALA A 165 -3.96 -1.99 -0.25
C ALA A 165 -3.39 -1.92 -1.67
N ASP A 166 -2.16 -1.43 -1.83
CA ASP A 166 -1.51 -1.31 -3.13
C ASP A 166 -0.93 -2.64 -3.63
N CYS A 167 -0.30 -3.40 -2.73
CA CYS A 167 0.57 -4.52 -3.13
C CYS A 167 -0.08 -5.91 -2.98
N ALA A 168 -1.03 -6.12 -2.07
CA ALA A 168 -1.51 -7.46 -1.72
C ALA A 168 -2.07 -8.22 -2.93
N MET A 169 -2.93 -7.56 -3.71
CA MET A 169 -3.62 -8.17 -4.86
C MET A 169 -2.63 -8.67 -5.91
N HIS A 170 -1.58 -7.88 -6.19
CA HIS A 170 -0.54 -8.26 -7.13
C HIS A 170 0.18 -9.55 -6.71
N HIS A 171 0.54 -9.67 -5.43
CA HIS A 171 1.19 -10.88 -4.90
C HIS A 171 0.28 -12.10 -4.96
N VAL A 172 -1.00 -11.92 -4.62
CA VAL A 172 -2.01 -12.98 -4.71
C VAL A 172 -2.17 -13.48 -6.14
N PHE A 173 -2.26 -12.57 -7.13
CA PHE A 173 -2.37 -12.97 -8.53
C PHE A 173 -1.13 -13.70 -9.04
N ILE A 174 0.08 -13.24 -8.68
CA ILE A 174 1.34 -13.93 -9.04
C ILE A 174 1.34 -15.36 -8.48
N PHE A 175 0.98 -15.53 -7.20
CA PHE A 175 0.89 -16.83 -6.56
C PHE A 175 -0.12 -17.77 -7.22
N LEU A 176 -1.33 -17.27 -7.53
CA LEU A 176 -2.37 -18.05 -8.21
C LEU A 176 -1.93 -18.45 -9.63
N ALA A 177 -1.31 -17.55 -10.39
CA ALA A 177 -0.80 -17.85 -11.73
C ALA A 177 0.27 -18.96 -11.70
N CYS A 178 1.21 -18.89 -10.76
CA CYS A 178 2.21 -19.94 -10.56
C CYS A 178 1.58 -21.28 -10.17
N THR A 179 0.57 -21.26 -9.29
CA THR A 179 -0.16 -22.46 -8.87
C THR A 179 -0.90 -23.10 -10.05
N ILE A 180 -1.64 -22.32 -10.84
CA ILE A 180 -2.35 -22.81 -12.03
C ILE A 180 -1.38 -23.43 -13.04
N THR A 181 -0.24 -22.75 -13.28
CA THR A 181 0.81 -23.26 -14.18
C THR A 181 1.37 -24.59 -13.67
N PHE A 182 1.59 -24.73 -12.36
CA PHE A 182 2.03 -25.98 -11.76
C PHE A 182 0.97 -27.09 -11.88
N CYS A 183 -0.30 -26.77 -11.66
CA CYS A 183 -1.41 -27.70 -11.84
C CYS A 183 -1.52 -28.19 -13.29
N TRP A 184 -1.21 -27.33 -14.26
CA TRP A 184 -1.20 -27.69 -15.67
C TRP A 184 -0.10 -28.69 -16.01
N TRP A 185 1.08 -28.57 -15.39
CA TRP A 185 2.21 -29.46 -15.65
C TRP A 185 1.90 -30.91 -15.26
N ASN A 186 1.22 -31.11 -14.12
CA ASN A 186 0.77 -32.42 -13.69
C ASN A 186 -0.56 -32.32 -12.96
N LEU A 187 -1.64 -32.72 -13.63
CA LEU A 187 -2.99 -32.58 -13.10
C LEU A 187 -3.20 -33.34 -11.77
N SER A 188 -2.56 -34.49 -11.58
CA SER A 188 -2.74 -35.28 -10.35
C SER A 188 -2.14 -34.57 -9.12
N TYR A 189 -0.89 -34.13 -9.22
CA TYR A 189 -0.25 -33.37 -8.14
C TYR A 189 -0.89 -31.98 -7.98
N GLY A 190 -1.29 -31.37 -9.08
CA GLY A 190 -2.01 -30.10 -9.10
C GLY A 190 -3.31 -30.15 -8.31
N MET A 191 -4.14 -31.17 -8.54
CA MET A 191 -5.40 -31.32 -7.82
C MET A 191 -5.21 -31.56 -6.32
N ILE A 192 -4.21 -32.35 -5.92
CA ILE A 192 -3.88 -32.55 -4.50
C ILE A 192 -3.42 -31.23 -3.87
N LEU A 193 -2.54 -30.50 -4.54
CA LEU A 193 -2.05 -29.19 -4.09
C LEU A 193 -3.20 -28.18 -3.97
N ALA A 194 -4.02 -28.05 -5.02
CA ALA A 194 -5.15 -27.13 -5.05
C ALA A 194 -6.17 -27.46 -3.97
N ALA A 195 -6.50 -28.74 -3.76
CA ALA A 195 -7.39 -29.17 -2.69
C ALA A 195 -6.81 -28.86 -1.31
N GLY A 196 -5.51 -29.10 -1.10
CA GLY A 196 -4.82 -28.76 0.14
C GLY A 196 -4.79 -27.25 0.41
N MET A 197 -4.50 -26.45 -0.62
CA MET A 197 -4.52 -24.98 -0.55
C MET A 197 -5.92 -24.46 -0.24
N LEU A 198 -6.95 -24.96 -0.91
CA LEU A 198 -8.34 -24.58 -0.67
C LEU A 198 -8.77 -24.96 0.74
N ALA A 199 -8.47 -26.18 1.19
CA ALA A 199 -8.76 -26.62 2.55
C ALA A 199 -8.08 -25.73 3.60
N ARG A 200 -6.80 -25.37 3.37
CA ARG A 200 -6.05 -24.48 4.26
C ARG A 200 -6.61 -23.06 4.26
N PHE A 201 -6.95 -22.52 3.10
CA PHE A 201 -7.58 -21.22 2.96
C PHE A 201 -8.89 -21.18 3.75
N LEU A 202 -9.80 -22.13 3.51
CA LEU A 202 -11.05 -22.22 4.24
C LEU A 202 -10.82 -22.33 5.75
N TYR A 203 -9.88 -23.17 6.19
CA TYR A 203 -9.55 -23.31 7.60
C TYR A 203 -9.09 -22.00 8.26
N VAL A 204 -8.21 -21.25 7.59
CA VAL A 204 -7.64 -20.00 8.12
C VAL A 204 -8.67 -18.87 8.16
N TRP A 205 -9.56 -18.81 7.17
CA TRP A 205 -10.51 -17.70 7.02
C TRP A 205 -11.90 -17.98 7.61
N HIS A 206 -12.26 -19.25 7.86
CA HIS A 206 -13.59 -19.63 8.35
C HIS A 206 -13.97 -19.00 9.70
N ASP A 207 -13.02 -18.88 10.63
CA ASP A 207 -13.27 -18.33 11.97
C ASP A 207 -12.78 -16.89 12.12
N PHE A 208 -12.48 -16.21 11.01
CA PHE A 208 -12.01 -14.83 11.08
C PHE A 208 -13.17 -13.88 11.41
N ARG A 209 -12.98 -13.08 12.46
CA ARG A 209 -13.87 -11.97 12.82
C ARG A 209 -13.02 -10.73 12.99
N THR A 210 -13.48 -9.63 12.43
CA THR A 210 -12.85 -8.31 12.60
C THR A 210 -12.97 -7.88 14.07
N ASP A 211 -11.86 -7.55 14.70
CA ASP A 211 -11.83 -6.97 16.04
C ASP A 211 -11.68 -5.44 15.93
N GLU A 212 -12.74 -4.72 16.24
CA GLU A 212 -12.76 -3.25 16.18
C GLU A 212 -11.88 -2.60 17.25
N SER A 213 -11.44 -3.35 18.26
CA SER A 213 -10.53 -2.83 19.29
C SER A 213 -9.08 -2.72 18.81
N ILE A 214 -8.72 -3.43 17.73
CA ILE A 214 -7.37 -3.40 17.17
C ILE A 214 -7.32 -2.29 16.09
N PRO A 215 -6.40 -1.31 16.22
CA PRO A 215 -6.29 -0.26 15.23
C PRO A 215 -5.82 -0.81 13.87
N LEU A 216 -6.31 -0.19 12.80
CA LEU A 216 -5.99 -0.59 11.42
C LEU A 216 -4.47 -0.57 11.17
N GLY A 217 -3.98 -1.65 10.57
CA GLY A 217 -2.56 -1.82 10.24
C GLY A 217 -1.71 -2.49 11.31
N GLU A 218 -2.24 -2.76 12.51
CA GLU A 218 -1.53 -3.58 13.52
C GLU A 218 -1.74 -5.08 13.30
N ASP A 219 -2.93 -5.50 12.83
CA ASP A 219 -3.17 -6.88 12.37
C ASP A 219 -3.22 -6.92 10.83
N ASP A 220 -2.27 -7.65 10.25
CA ASP A 220 -2.20 -7.91 8.81
C ASP A 220 -3.46 -8.61 8.31
N LYS A 221 -3.99 -9.57 9.08
CA LYS A 221 -5.14 -10.37 8.67
C LYS A 221 -6.39 -9.50 8.57
N GLN A 222 -6.61 -8.64 9.56
CA GLN A 222 -7.67 -7.65 9.55
C GLN A 222 -7.51 -6.64 8.40
N SER A 223 -6.30 -6.13 8.19
CA SER A 223 -6.01 -5.21 7.09
C SER A 223 -6.36 -5.83 5.73
N LEU A 224 -5.93 -7.05 5.47
CA LEU A 224 -6.21 -7.79 4.24
C LEU A 224 -7.71 -8.08 4.05
N TYR A 225 -8.41 -8.46 5.13
CA TYR A 225 -9.85 -8.69 5.09
C TYR A 225 -10.63 -7.41 4.75
N SER A 226 -10.25 -6.28 5.37
CA SER A 226 -10.85 -4.98 5.08
C SER A 226 -10.62 -4.58 3.63
N ILE A 227 -9.42 -4.74 3.09
CA ILE A 227 -9.11 -4.45 1.67
C ILE A 227 -9.97 -5.32 0.75
N ALA A 228 -10.02 -6.63 0.99
CA ALA A 228 -10.80 -7.55 0.16
C ALA A 228 -12.31 -7.23 0.19
N THR A 229 -12.83 -6.84 1.35
CA THR A 229 -14.24 -6.46 1.51
C THR A 229 -14.55 -5.13 0.83
N LEU A 230 -13.66 -4.13 0.99
CA LEU A 230 -13.78 -2.82 0.35
C LEU A 230 -13.79 -2.94 -1.18
N SER A 231 -12.87 -3.73 -1.74
CA SER A 231 -12.81 -3.96 -3.20
C SER A 231 -14.07 -4.64 -3.73
N TYR A 232 -14.72 -5.50 -2.94
CA TYR A 232 -15.97 -6.15 -3.35
C TYR A 232 -17.15 -5.19 -3.31
N THR A 233 -17.23 -4.32 -2.31
CA THR A 233 -18.35 -3.38 -2.15
C THR A 233 -18.32 -2.22 -3.14
N ASP A 234 -17.16 -1.84 -3.67
CA ASP A 234 -17.01 -0.70 -4.58
C ASP A 234 -17.54 -0.99 -6.00
N GLU A 235 -17.58 -2.26 -6.42
CA GLU A 235 -18.03 -2.62 -7.78
C GLU A 235 -19.56 -2.57 -7.97
N ASP A 236 -20.34 -2.55 -6.89
CA ASP A 236 -21.81 -2.64 -6.94
C ASP A 236 -22.53 -1.28 -6.89
N ASP A 237 -21.82 -0.14 -6.88
CA ASP A 237 -22.45 1.20 -6.95
C ASP A 237 -22.12 2.00 -8.24
N PRO A 238 -22.59 1.54 -9.42
CA PRO A 238 -22.54 2.34 -10.63
C PRO A 238 -23.54 3.52 -10.64
N MET A 239 -24.47 3.61 -9.68
CA MET A 239 -25.53 4.64 -9.69
C MET A 239 -25.11 5.96 -9.04
N VAL A 240 -24.31 5.96 -7.98
CA VAL A 240 -23.97 7.21 -7.28
C VAL A 240 -23.01 8.11 -8.07
N ARG A 241 -22.17 7.53 -8.94
CA ARG A 241 -21.24 8.34 -9.76
C ARG A 241 -21.90 9.03 -10.95
N SER A 242 -23.09 8.57 -11.36
CA SER A 242 -23.81 9.12 -12.50
C SER A 242 -24.66 10.35 -12.12
N THR A 243 -25.17 10.40 -10.89
CA THR A 243 -26.05 11.48 -10.43
C THR A 243 -25.30 12.79 -10.15
N VAL A 244 -24.04 12.72 -9.70
CA VAL A 244 -23.23 13.92 -9.42
C VAL A 244 -22.79 14.63 -10.71
N ILE A 245 -22.66 13.90 -11.82
CA ILE A 245 -22.28 14.50 -13.11
C ILE A 245 -23.51 15.12 -13.81
N GLU A 246 -24.71 14.58 -13.58
CA GLU A 246 -25.94 15.10 -14.20
C GLU A 246 -26.43 16.40 -13.53
N GLU A 247 -26.37 16.51 -12.19
CA GLU A 247 -26.75 17.77 -11.50
C GLU A 247 -25.81 18.95 -11.83
N HIS A 248 -24.53 18.69 -12.08
CA HIS A 248 -23.60 19.75 -12.49
C HIS A 248 -23.77 20.21 -13.94
N SER A 249 -24.50 19.45 -14.77
CA SER A 249 -24.81 19.84 -16.15
C SER A 249 -26.06 20.71 -16.27
N GLU A 250 -27.00 20.64 -15.32
CA GLU A 250 -28.24 21.44 -15.37
C GLU A 250 -28.09 22.84 -14.78
N VAL A 251 -27.07 23.09 -13.94
CA VAL A 251 -26.86 24.40 -13.28
C VAL A 251 -26.06 25.39 -14.17
N VAL A 252 -25.66 24.98 -15.38
CA VAL A 252 -24.88 25.83 -16.33
C VAL A 252 -25.68 26.22 -17.58
N GLN A 253 -27.01 26.12 -17.57
CA GLN A 253 -27.91 26.73 -18.57
C GLN A 253 -28.71 27.89 -17.99
#